data_AF-A0A9P0H8M1-F1
#
_entry.id   AF-A0A9P0H8M1-F1
#
_cell.length_a   1.000
_cell.length_b   1.000
_cell.length_c   1.000
_cell.angle_alpha   90.00
_cell.angle_beta   90.00
_cell.angle_gamma   90.00
#
_symmetry.space_group_name_H-M   'P 1'
#
loop_
_entity.id
_entity.type
_entity.pdbx_description
1 polymer ?
#
loop_
_entity_poly.entity_id
_entity_poly.type
_entity_poly.pdbx_seq_one_letter_code
_entity_poly.pdbx_strand_id
1 'polypeptide(L)'
;MICIGLMVLMRHMECASRVLFLWKTEAEEQRERASDMGRRNEALVYNILPPHVAVHFLGSRKRQHEELYSQSYAEVGVLFASMPNFSDFYSEETVNNQGLECLRFLNEVISDFDALLELPKFQDIIKIKTIGSTYMAASGLNPTRVVKPDDPTEVRWAHLALLVDFALELKKALQSINEQSFNHFVLKMGINHGPITAGVIGARKPHYDIWGNTVNVASRMESTGKAGCIQVTAETCEILQSFGYTFEQRGLVAVKGKGQLMTYYLIGKGGGGGVFTPQASPQPGGERIMETVKEEEEEEEAQAAADSDQTALLNNVSIKPISGLVDA
;
A
#
# COMPACT_ATOMS: atom_id res chain seq x y z
N MET A 1 37.61 72.23 4.66
CA MET A 1 36.44 71.78 3.87
C MET A 1 36.64 70.39 3.27
N ILE A 2 37.69 70.16 2.48
CA ILE A 2 37.94 68.86 1.81
C ILE A 2 38.14 67.69 2.80
N CYS A 3 38.95 67.86 3.85
CA CYS A 3 39.17 66.79 4.84
C CYS A 3 37.91 66.37 5.60
N ILE A 4 37.02 67.33 5.87
CA ILE A 4 35.73 67.04 6.53
C ILE A 4 34.83 66.25 5.59
N GLY A 5 34.77 66.63 4.31
CA GLY A 5 34.04 65.87 3.28
C GLY A 5 34.55 64.43 3.14
N LEU A 6 35.87 64.23 3.16
CA LEU A 6 36.48 62.90 3.11
C LEU A 6 36.14 62.05 4.35
N MET A 7 36.17 62.62 5.55
CA MET A 7 35.78 61.91 6.77
C MET A 7 34.31 61.48 6.75
N VAL A 8 33.41 62.34 6.25
CA VAL A 8 31.99 62.02 6.10
C VAL A 8 31.79 60.91 5.07
N LEU A 9 32.49 60.95 3.93
CA LEU A 9 32.43 59.92 2.90
C LEU A 9 32.92 58.56 3.43
N MET A 10 34.06 58.54 4.13
CA MET A 10 34.60 57.31 4.72
C MET A 10 33.64 56.69 5.73
N ARG A 11 33.02 57.51 6.58
CA ARG A 11 32.00 57.05 7.55
C ARG A 11 30.73 56.53 6.85
N HIS A 12 30.33 57.15 5.76
CA HIS A 12 29.17 56.70 4.97
C HIS A 12 29.46 55.37 4.27
N MET A 13 30.67 55.19 3.71
CA MET A 13 31.12 53.94 3.08
C MET A 13 31.19 52.79 4.10
N GLU A 14 31.74 53.05 5.29
CA GLU A 14 31.79 52.06 6.37
C GLU A 14 30.38 51.64 6.81
N CYS A 15 29.48 52.60 7.00
CA CYS A 15 28.08 52.32 7.35
C CYS A 15 27.39 51.47 6.28
N ALA A 16 27.52 51.86 5.00
CA ALA A 16 26.95 51.11 3.88
C ALA A 16 27.52 49.68 3.80
N SER A 17 28.82 49.50 4.01
CA SER A 17 29.45 48.18 4.03
C SER A 17 28.95 47.30 5.17
N ARG A 18 28.74 47.87 6.37
CA ARG A 18 28.19 47.13 7.52
C ARG A 18 26.74 46.72 7.28
N VAL A 19 25.92 47.61 6.72
CA VAL A 19 24.51 47.31 6.37
C VAL A 19 24.44 46.23 5.30
N LEU A 20 25.28 46.32 4.25
CA LEU A 20 25.35 45.30 3.21
C LEU A 20 25.77 43.94 3.76
N PHE A 21 26.74 43.92 4.68
CA PHE A 21 27.16 42.69 5.35
C PHE A 21 26.00 42.07 6.14
N LEU A 22 25.29 42.87 6.95
CA LEU A 22 24.13 42.39 7.72
C LEU A 22 23.03 41.84 6.80
N TRP A 23 22.69 42.55 5.73
CA TRP A 23 21.70 42.07 4.75
C TRP A 23 22.15 40.80 4.04
N LYS A 24 23.44 40.66 3.74
CA LYS A 24 23.98 39.44 3.15
C LYS A 24 23.86 38.26 4.12
N THR A 25 24.24 38.44 5.38
CA THR A 25 24.11 37.40 6.40
C THR A 25 22.66 37.00 6.64
N GLU A 26 21.75 37.98 6.76
CA GLU A 26 20.31 37.70 6.88
C GLU A 26 19.79 36.96 5.64
N ALA A 27 20.18 37.37 4.42
CA ALA A 27 19.77 36.67 3.21
C ALA A 27 20.32 35.24 3.13
N GLU A 28 21.53 35.00 3.60
CA GLU A 28 22.11 33.65 3.70
C GLU A 28 21.37 32.79 4.72
N GLU A 29 21.05 33.32 5.91
CA GLU A 29 20.29 32.61 6.93
C GLU A 29 18.85 32.31 6.47
N GLN A 30 18.18 33.25 5.82
CA GLN A 30 16.85 33.04 5.24
C GLN A 30 16.90 31.98 4.13
N ARG A 31 17.96 31.96 3.32
CA ARG A 31 18.16 30.95 2.28
C ARG A 31 18.41 29.56 2.87
N GLU A 32 19.19 29.47 3.95
CA GLU A 32 19.41 28.21 4.66
C GLU A 32 18.12 27.68 5.30
N ARG A 33 17.38 28.54 6.01
CA ARG A 33 16.06 28.19 6.57
C ARG A 33 15.08 27.74 5.49
N ALA A 34 15.05 28.42 4.35
CA ALA A 34 14.20 28.04 3.21
C ALA A 34 14.63 26.69 2.61
N SER A 35 15.94 26.43 2.53
CA SER A 35 16.49 25.15 2.07
C SER A 35 16.14 24.00 3.02
N ASP A 36 16.29 24.22 4.33
CA ASP A 36 15.95 23.22 5.35
C ASP A 36 14.45 22.93 5.39
N MET A 37 13.63 23.98 5.31
CA MET A 37 12.18 23.83 5.19
C MET A 37 11.79 23.10 3.91
N GLY A 38 12.47 23.38 2.79
CA GLY A 38 12.30 22.67 1.53
C GLY A 38 12.60 21.17 1.66
N ARG A 39 13.73 20.81 2.26
CA ARG A 39 14.12 19.40 2.50
C ARG A 39 13.14 18.67 3.40
N ARG A 40 12.68 19.31 4.48
CA ARG A 40 11.68 18.71 5.39
C ARG A 40 10.34 18.51 4.69
N ASN A 41 9.88 19.49 3.92
CA ASN A 41 8.65 19.36 3.16
C ASN A 41 8.74 18.25 2.10
N GLU A 42 9.87 18.16 1.40
CA GLU A 42 10.10 17.10 0.41
C GLU A 42 10.09 15.70 1.06
N ALA A 43 10.76 15.51 2.19
CA ALA A 43 10.73 14.25 2.93
C ALA A 43 9.30 13.86 3.37
N LEU A 44 8.49 14.81 3.82
CA LEU A 44 7.09 14.56 4.17
C LEU A 44 6.25 14.12 2.97
N VAL A 45 6.51 14.67 1.78
CA VAL A 45 5.81 14.26 0.56
C VAL A 45 6.14 12.83 0.18
N TYR A 46 7.42 12.43 0.24
CA TYR A 46 7.84 11.05 -0.04
C TYR A 46 7.32 10.04 1.00
N ASN A 47 7.06 10.46 2.24
CA ASN A 47 6.45 9.59 3.25
C ASN A 47 4.96 9.32 2.98
N ILE A 48 4.27 10.19 2.24
CA ILE A 48 2.83 10.06 1.96
C ILE A 48 2.58 9.46 0.57
N LEU A 49 3.44 9.78 -0.40
CA LEU A 49 3.26 9.41 -1.80
C LEU A 49 4.45 8.60 -2.30
N PRO A 50 4.21 7.55 -3.13
CA PRO A 50 5.29 6.83 -3.79
C PRO A 50 6.23 7.78 -4.55
N PRO A 51 7.54 7.48 -4.66
CA PRO A 51 8.52 8.39 -5.24
C PRO A 51 8.15 8.90 -6.64
N HIS A 52 7.63 8.03 -7.50
CA HIS A 52 7.23 8.39 -8.86
C HIS A 52 6.04 9.36 -8.91
N VAL A 53 5.13 9.28 -7.94
CA VAL A 53 3.99 10.19 -7.81
C VAL A 53 4.44 11.50 -7.18
N ALA A 54 5.30 11.44 -6.17
CA ALA A 54 5.85 12.62 -5.50
C ALA A 54 6.57 13.57 -6.48
N VAL A 55 7.33 13.03 -7.45
CA VAL A 55 7.98 13.85 -8.49
C VAL A 55 6.95 14.63 -9.34
N HIS A 56 5.78 14.06 -9.62
CA HIS A 56 4.72 14.75 -10.35
C HIS A 56 4.19 15.97 -9.58
N PHE A 57 4.05 15.86 -8.26
CA PHE A 57 3.59 16.94 -7.39
C PHE A 57 4.69 17.97 -7.06
N LEU A 58 5.96 17.55 -6.94
CA LEU A 58 7.10 18.42 -6.64
C LEU A 58 7.67 19.13 -7.89
N GLY A 59 7.64 18.47 -9.05
CA GLY A 59 8.20 18.99 -10.30
C GLY A 59 7.29 19.97 -11.05
N SER A 60 5.99 19.93 -10.80
CA SER A 60 5.00 20.75 -11.52
C SER A 60 4.91 22.17 -10.93
N ARG A 61 5.82 23.07 -11.34
CA ARG A 61 5.72 24.53 -11.07
C ARG A 61 4.55 25.23 -11.77
N LYS A 62 3.68 24.49 -12.48
CA LYS A 62 2.52 25.04 -13.16
C LYS A 62 1.25 24.36 -12.67
N ARG A 63 0.47 25.15 -11.93
CA ARG A 63 -0.99 25.15 -11.83
C ARG A 63 -1.71 24.07 -12.65
N GLN A 64 -2.12 23.01 -11.97
CA GLN A 64 -3.39 22.31 -12.18
C GLN A 64 -3.73 21.68 -10.82
N HIS A 65 -4.21 22.50 -9.89
CA HIS A 65 -4.57 22.07 -8.53
C HIS A 65 -5.87 21.21 -8.50
N GLU A 66 -6.38 20.82 -9.67
CA GLU A 66 -7.68 20.16 -9.84
C GLU A 66 -7.63 18.89 -10.72
N GLU A 67 -6.51 18.58 -11.38
CA GLU A 67 -6.42 17.32 -12.13
C GLU A 67 -6.04 16.18 -11.19
N LEU A 68 -7.02 15.29 -10.97
CA LEU A 68 -6.84 14.03 -10.27
C LEU A 68 -5.67 13.27 -10.93
N TYR A 69 -4.62 12.97 -10.17
CA TYR A 69 -3.58 12.06 -10.67
C TYR A 69 -4.20 10.66 -10.80
N SER A 70 -4.26 10.16 -12.02
CA SER A 70 -4.75 8.82 -12.36
C SER A 70 -3.86 8.20 -13.42
N GLN A 71 -3.44 6.96 -13.18
CA GLN A 71 -2.63 6.19 -14.12
C GLN A 71 -3.15 4.75 -14.18
N SER A 72 -3.39 4.26 -15.39
CA SER A 72 -3.77 2.87 -15.61
C SER A 72 -2.51 2.02 -15.81
N TYR A 73 -2.48 0.88 -15.14
CA TYR A 73 -1.43 -0.12 -15.25
C TYR A 73 -2.04 -1.44 -15.69
N ALA A 74 -1.48 -2.07 -16.73
CA ALA A 74 -2.01 -3.33 -17.26
C ALA A 74 -1.49 -4.56 -16.50
N GLU A 75 -0.28 -4.47 -15.93
CA GLU A 75 0.44 -5.60 -15.35
C GLU A 75 0.88 -5.28 -13.93
N VAL A 76 0.02 -5.61 -12.96
CA VAL A 76 0.28 -5.37 -11.55
C VAL A 76 -0.02 -6.64 -10.76
N GLY A 77 0.84 -6.97 -9.81
CA GLY A 77 0.58 -7.95 -8.77
C GLY A 77 0.08 -7.26 -7.50
N VAL A 78 -0.98 -7.79 -6.88
CA VAL A 78 -1.54 -7.25 -5.64
C VAL A 78 -1.52 -8.34 -4.57
N LEU A 79 -1.02 -7.98 -3.38
CA LEU A 79 -0.93 -8.81 -2.19
C LEU A 79 -1.79 -8.20 -1.08
N PHE A 80 -2.62 -9.03 -0.48
CA PHE A 80 -3.25 -8.80 0.82
C PHE A 80 -2.71 -9.82 1.82
N ALA A 81 -2.23 -9.35 2.96
CA ALA A 81 -1.74 -10.19 4.05
C ALA A 81 -2.40 -9.78 5.36
N SER A 82 -3.32 -10.60 5.86
CA SER A 82 -4.08 -10.34 7.09
C SER A 82 -3.64 -11.26 8.23
N MET A 83 -3.74 -10.76 9.46
CA MET A 83 -3.63 -11.55 10.68
C MET A 83 -5.04 -11.80 11.24
N PRO A 84 -5.70 -12.94 10.93
CA PRO A 84 -7.07 -13.20 11.37
C PRO A 84 -7.19 -13.28 12.90
N ASN A 85 -6.21 -13.89 13.58
CA ASN A 85 -6.22 -14.05 15.03
C ASN A 85 -6.00 -12.73 15.80
N PHE A 86 -5.77 -11.61 15.10
CA PHE A 86 -5.55 -10.31 15.75
C PHE A 86 -6.83 -9.78 16.40
N SER A 87 -8.00 -10.01 15.80
CA SER A 87 -9.28 -9.59 16.37
C SER A 87 -9.55 -10.25 17.72
N ASP A 88 -9.27 -11.56 17.83
CA ASP A 88 -9.41 -12.30 19.10
C ASP A 88 -8.38 -11.88 20.16
N PHE A 89 -7.20 -11.43 19.71
CA PHE A 89 -6.14 -10.94 20.58
C PHE A 89 -6.41 -9.52 21.09
N TYR A 90 -7.19 -8.74 20.36
CA TYR A 90 -7.54 -7.38 20.75
C TYR A 90 -8.58 -7.42 21.88
N SER A 91 -8.13 -7.19 23.12
CA SER A 91 -9.00 -7.00 24.28
C SER A 91 -8.85 -5.60 24.87
N GLU A 92 -9.98 -4.91 25.03
CA GLU A 92 -10.05 -3.58 25.67
C GLU A 92 -10.13 -3.68 27.21
N GLU A 93 -9.68 -4.79 27.78
CA GLU A 93 -9.65 -4.97 29.22
C GLU A 93 -8.62 -4.05 29.86
N THR A 94 -8.94 -3.50 31.04
CA THR A 94 -8.07 -2.60 31.81
C THR A 94 -6.72 -3.23 32.19
N VAL A 95 -6.63 -4.56 32.16
CA VAL A 95 -5.40 -5.33 32.38
C VAL A 95 -4.40 -5.17 31.21
N ASN A 96 -4.87 -4.85 30.01
CA ASN A 96 -4.05 -4.73 28.80
C ASN A 96 -3.77 -3.27 28.38
N ASN A 97 -3.73 -2.33 29.35
CA ASN A 97 -3.58 -0.89 29.10
C ASN A 97 -4.55 -0.36 28.02
N GLN A 98 -5.81 -0.80 28.02
CA GLN A 98 -6.83 -0.38 27.04
C GLN A 98 -6.46 -0.70 25.57
N GLY A 99 -5.84 -1.87 25.33
CA GLY A 99 -5.47 -2.31 23.97
C GLY A 99 -4.19 -1.68 23.41
N LEU A 100 -3.49 -0.85 24.21
CA LEU A 100 -2.24 -0.20 23.79
C LEU A 100 -1.14 -1.21 23.44
N GLU A 101 -1.03 -2.31 24.19
CA GLU A 101 -0.01 -3.33 23.93
C GLU A 101 -0.30 -4.08 22.61
N CYS A 102 -1.58 -4.28 22.25
CA CYS A 102 -1.96 -4.83 20.96
C CYS A 102 -1.55 -3.91 19.81
N LEU A 103 -1.70 -2.59 19.99
CA LEU A 103 -1.27 -1.60 19.00
C LEU A 103 0.25 -1.51 18.90
N ARG A 104 0.98 -1.63 20.02
CA ARG A 104 2.45 -1.71 20.02
C ARG A 104 2.94 -2.93 19.24
N PHE A 105 2.34 -4.08 19.51
CA PHE A 105 2.64 -5.32 18.78
C PHE A 105 2.37 -5.19 17.29
N LEU A 106 1.20 -4.66 16.91
CA LEU A 106 0.88 -4.42 15.50
C LEU A 106 1.91 -3.48 14.87
N ASN A 107 2.29 -2.39 15.54
CA ASN A 107 3.29 -1.47 15.04
C ASN A 107 4.66 -2.13 14.85
N GLU A 108 5.08 -3.02 15.76
CA GLU A 108 6.31 -3.82 15.62
C GLU A 108 6.25 -4.72 14.39
N VAL A 109 5.16 -5.48 14.21
CA VAL A 109 4.97 -6.34 13.02
C VAL A 109 5.01 -5.53 11.73
N ILE A 110 4.29 -4.41 11.66
CA ILE A 110 4.29 -3.56 10.47
C ILE A 110 5.67 -2.92 10.22
N SER A 111 6.40 -2.55 11.27
CA SER A 111 7.75 -1.99 11.14
C SER A 111 8.72 -3.02 10.57
N ASP A 112 8.64 -4.27 11.01
CA ASP A 112 9.47 -5.36 10.48
C ASP A 112 9.11 -5.69 9.02
N PHE A 113 7.83 -5.62 8.66
CA PHE A 113 7.40 -5.77 7.26
C PHE A 113 7.90 -4.62 6.38
N ASP A 114 7.89 -3.39 6.90
CA ASP A 114 8.41 -2.23 6.17
C ASP A 114 9.94 -2.29 6.02
N ALA A 115 10.66 -2.83 7.02
CA ALA A 115 12.11 -3.06 6.91
C ALA A 115 12.47 -4.04 5.78
N LEU A 116 11.59 -4.99 5.45
CA LEU A 116 11.79 -5.87 4.29
C LEU A 116 11.72 -5.11 2.96
N LEU A 117 10.94 -4.03 2.86
CA LEU A 117 10.87 -3.21 1.64
C LEU A 117 12.15 -2.40 1.39
N GLU A 118 12.95 -2.15 2.42
CA GLU A 118 14.24 -1.46 2.30
C GLU A 118 15.31 -2.34 1.62
N LEU A 119 15.10 -3.65 1.55
CA LEU A 119 16.04 -4.55 0.91
C LEU A 119 16.09 -4.32 -0.62
N PRO A 120 17.29 -4.31 -1.24
CA PRO A 120 17.44 -4.03 -2.67
C PRO A 120 16.71 -5.04 -3.57
N LYS A 121 16.43 -6.25 -3.06
CA LYS A 121 15.65 -7.27 -3.77
C LYS A 121 14.18 -6.85 -3.98
N PHE A 122 13.61 -6.05 -3.07
CA PHE A 122 12.19 -5.72 -3.02
C PHE A 122 11.87 -4.28 -3.43
N GLN A 123 12.81 -3.58 -4.09
CA GLN A 123 12.63 -2.20 -4.53
C GLN A 123 11.44 -1.98 -5.49
N ASP A 124 11.01 -3.03 -6.19
CA ASP A 124 9.87 -3.00 -7.11
C ASP A 124 8.51 -3.18 -6.41
N ILE A 125 8.50 -3.44 -5.11
CA ILE A 125 7.29 -3.62 -4.29
C ILE A 125 6.97 -2.29 -3.61
N ILE A 126 5.72 -1.88 -3.72
CA ILE A 126 5.20 -0.66 -3.13
C ILE A 126 4.12 -1.03 -2.12
N LYS A 127 4.32 -0.62 -0.88
CA LYS A 127 3.25 -0.62 0.14
C LYS A 127 2.17 0.36 -0.29
N ILE A 128 0.92 -0.10 -0.32
CA ILE A 128 -0.23 0.76 -0.62
C ILE A 128 -0.75 1.37 0.67
N LYS A 129 -1.17 0.52 1.61
CA LYS A 129 -1.73 0.93 2.90
C LYS A 129 -1.78 -0.24 3.87
N THR A 130 -2.02 0.08 5.12
CA THR A 130 -2.40 -0.87 6.16
C THR A 130 -3.87 -0.64 6.50
N ILE A 131 -4.68 -1.70 6.54
CA ILE A 131 -6.12 -1.66 6.85
C ILE A 131 -6.35 -2.57 8.06
N GLY A 132 -6.44 -1.99 9.26
CA GLY A 132 -6.49 -2.78 10.49
C GLY A 132 -5.26 -3.67 10.64
N SER A 133 -5.46 -4.98 10.75
CA SER A 133 -4.40 -6.01 10.79
C SER A 133 -3.96 -6.50 9.40
N THR A 134 -4.44 -5.87 8.32
CA THR A 134 -4.17 -6.28 6.94
C THR A 134 -3.15 -5.38 6.26
N TYR A 135 -2.07 -5.96 5.79
CA TYR A 135 -1.03 -5.31 5.00
C TYR A 135 -1.32 -5.44 3.51
N MET A 136 -1.34 -4.31 2.80
CA MET A 136 -1.60 -4.26 1.36
C MET A 136 -0.36 -3.75 0.61
N ALA A 137 0.12 -4.56 -0.32
CA ALA A 137 1.26 -4.23 -1.17
C ALA A 137 0.98 -4.57 -2.63
N ALA A 138 1.66 -3.89 -3.54
CA ALA A 138 1.56 -4.15 -4.96
C ALA A 138 2.94 -4.09 -5.64
N SER A 139 3.09 -4.81 -6.75
CA SER A 139 4.30 -4.81 -7.57
C SER A 139 3.94 -4.52 -9.04
N GLY A 140 4.91 -4.03 -9.81
CA GLY A 140 4.68 -3.62 -11.22
C GLY A 140 4.19 -2.17 -11.39
N LEU A 141 4.23 -1.37 -10.32
CA LEU A 141 3.88 0.06 -10.34
C LEU A 141 5.07 0.98 -10.64
N ASN A 142 6.27 0.43 -10.81
CA ASN A 142 7.47 1.22 -11.03
C ASN A 142 7.53 1.69 -12.51
N PRO A 143 7.47 3.01 -12.79
CA PRO A 143 7.42 3.54 -14.16
C PRO A 143 8.75 3.38 -14.91
N THR A 144 9.85 3.07 -14.22
CA THR A 144 11.15 2.81 -14.85
C THR A 144 11.18 1.49 -15.61
N ARG A 145 10.19 0.62 -15.40
CA ARG A 145 10.08 -0.67 -16.05
C ARG A 145 9.49 -0.48 -17.46
N VAL A 146 10.35 -0.42 -18.46
CA VAL A 146 9.94 -0.39 -19.87
C VAL A 146 9.71 -1.81 -20.35
N VAL A 147 8.51 -2.33 -20.09
CA VAL A 147 8.08 -3.65 -20.59
C VAL A 147 7.42 -3.47 -21.96
N LYS A 148 7.87 -4.23 -22.96
CA LYS A 148 7.19 -4.29 -24.25
C LYS A 148 6.15 -5.41 -24.25
N PRO A 149 5.01 -5.25 -24.96
CA PRO A 149 4.00 -6.30 -25.06
C PRO A 149 4.54 -7.64 -25.61
N ASP A 150 5.59 -7.57 -26.45
CA ASP A 150 6.24 -8.72 -27.08
C ASP A 150 7.31 -9.39 -26.19
N ASP A 151 7.60 -8.84 -25.01
CA ASP A 151 8.58 -9.45 -24.11
C ASP A 151 8.05 -10.78 -23.54
N PRO A 152 8.93 -11.75 -23.24
CA PRO A 152 8.52 -13.03 -22.65
C PRO A 152 7.74 -12.83 -21.34
N THR A 153 6.73 -13.68 -21.11
CA THR A 153 5.90 -13.68 -19.89
C THR A 153 6.74 -13.67 -18.61
N GLU A 154 7.89 -14.37 -18.59
CA GLU A 154 8.82 -14.40 -17.47
C GLU A 154 9.44 -13.02 -17.17
N VAL A 155 9.74 -12.23 -18.20
CA VAL A 155 10.27 -10.87 -18.05
C VAL A 155 9.15 -9.92 -17.63
N ARG A 156 7.96 -10.05 -18.24
CA ARG A 156 6.80 -9.22 -17.92
C ARG A 156 6.36 -9.39 -16.47
N TRP A 157 6.26 -10.63 -16.00
CA TRP A 157 5.75 -10.98 -14.67
C TRP A 157 6.83 -11.26 -13.61
N ALA A 158 8.10 -10.93 -13.86
CA ALA A 158 9.15 -11.07 -12.84
C ALA A 158 8.81 -10.34 -11.51
N HIS A 159 8.07 -9.21 -11.58
CA HIS A 159 7.59 -8.49 -10.40
C HIS A 159 6.60 -9.30 -9.55
N LEU A 160 5.82 -10.19 -10.17
CA LEU A 160 4.87 -11.06 -9.48
C LEU A 160 5.61 -12.13 -8.68
N ALA A 161 6.68 -12.71 -9.23
CA ALA A 161 7.55 -13.63 -8.51
C ALA A 161 8.22 -12.95 -7.30
N LEU A 162 8.69 -11.70 -7.46
CA LEU A 162 9.23 -10.91 -6.34
C LEU A 162 8.18 -10.65 -5.26
N LEU A 163 6.93 -10.38 -5.63
CA LEU A 163 5.83 -10.20 -4.67
C LEU A 163 5.53 -11.48 -3.88
N VAL A 164 5.61 -12.64 -4.51
CA VAL A 164 5.46 -13.94 -3.84
C VAL A 164 6.64 -14.22 -2.91
N ASP A 165 7.86 -13.94 -3.35
CA ASP A 165 9.05 -14.04 -2.49
C ASP A 165 8.92 -13.13 -1.26
N PHE A 166 8.40 -11.91 -1.44
CA PHE A 166 8.12 -10.99 -0.35
C PHE A 166 7.07 -11.55 0.61
N ALA A 167 5.97 -12.11 0.09
CA ALA A 167 4.94 -12.77 0.92
C ALA A 167 5.51 -13.95 1.76
N LEU A 168 6.48 -14.69 1.21
CA LEU A 168 7.18 -15.74 1.95
C LEU A 168 8.10 -15.17 3.04
N GLU A 169 8.78 -14.05 2.79
CA GLU A 169 9.58 -13.35 3.81
C GLU A 169 8.70 -12.73 4.91
N LEU A 170 7.53 -12.17 4.59
CA LEU A 170 6.56 -11.70 5.59
C LEU A 170 6.16 -12.83 6.56
N LYS A 171 5.93 -14.04 6.04
CA LYS A 171 5.61 -15.20 6.86
C LYS A 171 6.77 -15.58 7.80
N LYS A 172 8.01 -15.48 7.35
CA LYS A 172 9.20 -15.74 8.18
C LYS A 172 9.39 -14.65 9.24
N ALA A 173 9.25 -13.39 8.86
CA ALA A 173 9.31 -12.26 9.81
C ALA A 173 8.29 -12.43 10.94
N LEU A 174 7.03 -12.76 10.62
CA LEU A 174 6.02 -13.01 11.66
C LEU A 174 6.38 -14.24 12.53
N GLN A 175 6.96 -15.29 11.96
CA GLN A 175 7.45 -16.43 12.73
C GLN A 175 8.55 -16.04 13.73
N SER A 176 9.51 -15.21 13.32
CA SER A 176 10.55 -14.71 14.22
C SER A 176 9.98 -13.86 15.36
N ILE A 177 9.00 -13.00 15.07
CA ILE A 177 8.31 -12.20 16.11
C ILE A 177 7.56 -13.13 17.08
N ASN A 178 6.84 -14.13 16.56
CA ASN A 178 6.13 -15.10 17.40
C ASN A 178 7.06 -15.85 18.37
N GLU A 179 8.26 -16.24 17.91
CA GLU A 179 9.27 -16.90 18.74
C GLU A 179 9.78 -15.99 19.87
N GLN A 180 9.92 -14.68 19.60
CA GLN A 180 10.38 -13.70 20.59
C GLN A 180 9.28 -13.28 21.58
N SER A 181 8.04 -13.15 21.12
CA SER A 181 6.91 -12.66 21.92
C SER A 181 6.08 -13.77 22.58
N PHE A 182 6.41 -15.05 22.36
CA PHE A 182 5.62 -16.22 22.79
C PHE A 182 4.16 -16.18 22.32
N ASN A 183 3.93 -15.59 21.14
CA ASN A 183 2.62 -15.50 20.51
C ASN A 183 2.49 -16.51 19.35
N HIS A 184 1.26 -16.74 18.89
CA HIS A 184 0.99 -17.64 17.76
C HIS A 184 0.11 -16.97 16.71
N PHE A 185 0.63 -15.91 16.09
CA PHE A 185 -0.02 -15.27 14.96
C PHE A 185 0.29 -16.01 13.66
N VAL A 186 -0.69 -16.06 12.76
CA VAL A 186 -0.55 -16.65 11.44
C VAL A 186 -1.00 -15.66 10.39
N LEU A 187 -0.30 -15.59 9.27
CA LEU A 187 -0.73 -14.79 8.12
C LEU A 187 -1.66 -15.58 7.23
N LYS A 188 -2.74 -14.94 6.82
CA LYS A 188 -3.64 -15.35 5.75
C LYS A 188 -3.39 -14.41 4.59
N MET A 189 -3.04 -14.95 3.43
CA MET A 189 -2.55 -14.13 2.31
C MET A 189 -3.28 -14.45 1.01
N GLY A 190 -3.57 -13.43 0.23
CA GLY A 190 -4.17 -13.51 -1.09
C GLY A 190 -3.35 -12.73 -2.11
N ILE A 191 -3.01 -13.38 -3.22
CA ILE A 191 -2.30 -12.74 -4.34
C ILE A 191 -3.11 -12.92 -5.61
N ASN A 192 -3.23 -11.84 -6.38
CA ASN A 192 -3.75 -11.89 -7.73
C ASN A 192 -3.01 -10.89 -8.62
N HIS A 193 -3.11 -11.06 -9.93
CA HIS A 193 -2.50 -10.15 -10.89
C HIS A 193 -3.52 -9.61 -11.90
N GLY A 194 -3.14 -8.57 -12.64
CA GLY A 194 -3.91 -8.02 -13.75
C GLY A 194 -3.98 -6.49 -13.74
N PRO A 195 -4.89 -5.90 -14.53
CA PRO A 195 -4.95 -4.47 -14.73
C PRO A 195 -5.59 -3.75 -13.54
N ILE A 196 -5.06 -2.58 -13.22
CA ILE A 196 -5.57 -1.68 -12.18
C ILE A 196 -5.53 -0.23 -12.66
N THR A 197 -6.21 0.64 -11.92
CA THR A 197 -6.08 2.09 -12.00
C THR A 197 -5.54 2.58 -10.67
N ALA A 198 -4.42 3.29 -10.69
CA ALA A 198 -3.87 3.92 -9.51
C ALA A 198 -4.12 5.43 -9.55
N GLY A 199 -4.19 6.06 -8.39
CA GLY A 199 -4.40 7.50 -8.32
C GLY A 199 -4.29 8.06 -6.92
N VAL A 200 -4.28 9.40 -6.83
CA VAL A 200 -4.27 10.11 -5.55
C VAL A 200 -5.64 10.75 -5.32
N ILE A 201 -6.32 10.36 -4.24
CA ILE A 201 -7.62 10.91 -3.85
C ILE A 201 -7.48 11.70 -2.55
N GLY A 202 -8.27 12.76 -2.42
CA GLY A 202 -8.45 13.51 -1.17
C GLY A 202 -7.79 14.89 -1.20
N ALA A 203 -8.59 15.94 -0.98
CA ALA A 203 -8.12 17.33 -1.02
C ALA A 203 -7.36 17.76 0.24
N ARG A 204 -7.70 17.20 1.41
CA ARG A 204 -7.08 17.54 2.71
C ARG A 204 -6.09 16.49 3.19
N LYS A 205 -6.37 15.23 2.91
CA LYS A 205 -5.50 14.08 3.19
C LYS A 205 -5.34 13.31 1.89
N PRO A 206 -4.38 13.71 1.03
CA PRO A 206 -4.13 13.00 -0.21
C PRO A 206 -3.59 11.61 0.11
N HIS A 207 -4.21 10.59 -0.46
CA HIS A 207 -3.81 9.20 -0.31
C HIS A 207 -3.69 8.57 -1.68
N TYR A 208 -2.54 7.94 -1.93
CA TYR A 208 -2.33 7.10 -3.10
C TYR A 208 -3.00 5.75 -2.86
N ASP A 209 -3.81 5.30 -3.81
CA ASP A 209 -4.51 4.03 -3.72
C ASP A 209 -4.72 3.41 -5.11
N ILE A 210 -5.11 2.14 -5.14
CA ILE A 210 -5.31 1.36 -6.36
C ILE A 210 -6.71 0.75 -6.42
N TRP A 211 -7.33 0.83 -7.60
CA TRP A 211 -8.67 0.30 -7.86
C TRP A 211 -8.66 -0.65 -9.05
N GLY A 212 -9.52 -1.65 -9.00
CA GLY A 212 -9.74 -2.57 -10.11
C GLY A 212 -10.26 -3.91 -9.66
N ASN A 213 -10.77 -4.69 -10.62
CA ASN A 213 -11.22 -6.05 -10.35
C ASN A 213 -10.08 -6.92 -9.80
N THR A 214 -8.84 -6.69 -10.22
CA THR A 214 -7.67 -7.40 -9.69
C THR A 214 -7.51 -7.23 -8.19
N VAL A 215 -7.72 -6.02 -7.66
CA VAL A 215 -7.65 -5.71 -6.22
C VAL A 215 -8.76 -6.45 -5.46
N ASN A 216 -9.98 -6.41 -5.98
CA ASN A 216 -11.13 -7.09 -5.38
C ASN A 216 -10.93 -8.61 -5.34
N VAL A 217 -10.41 -9.20 -6.42
CA VAL A 217 -10.10 -10.63 -6.47
C VAL A 217 -8.98 -10.98 -5.49
N ALA A 218 -7.91 -10.18 -5.40
CA ALA A 218 -6.83 -10.40 -4.43
C ALA A 218 -7.33 -10.37 -2.99
N SER A 219 -8.15 -9.37 -2.64
CA SER A 219 -8.80 -9.26 -1.32
C SER A 219 -9.68 -10.48 -1.04
N ARG A 220 -10.40 -11.02 -2.03
CA ARG A 220 -11.19 -12.26 -1.87
C ARG A 220 -10.32 -13.51 -1.72
N MET A 221 -9.17 -13.57 -2.39
CA MET A 221 -8.22 -14.67 -2.19
C MET A 221 -7.65 -14.66 -0.78
N GLU A 222 -7.45 -13.48 -0.19
CA GLU A 222 -7.09 -13.35 1.22
C GLU A 222 -8.28 -13.79 2.07
N SER A 223 -9.45 -13.16 1.96
CA SER A 223 -10.57 -13.37 2.87
C SER A 223 -11.10 -14.80 2.87
N THR A 224 -11.07 -15.49 1.72
CA THR A 224 -11.48 -16.89 1.63
C THR A 224 -10.37 -17.86 2.01
N GLY A 225 -9.12 -17.40 2.11
CA GLY A 225 -7.92 -18.20 2.38
C GLY A 225 -7.91 -18.95 3.71
N LYS A 226 -7.13 -20.04 3.74
CA LYS A 226 -6.79 -20.73 4.98
C LYS A 226 -5.66 -19.98 5.70
N ALA A 227 -5.77 -19.87 7.02
CA ALA A 227 -4.74 -19.28 7.85
C ALA A 227 -3.40 -20.02 7.68
N GLY A 228 -2.31 -19.27 7.53
CA GLY A 228 -0.95 -19.78 7.28
C GLY A 228 -0.65 -20.08 5.80
N CYS A 229 -1.61 -19.92 4.88
CA CYS A 229 -1.46 -20.20 3.46
C CYS A 229 -1.50 -18.91 2.62
N ILE A 230 -0.86 -18.98 1.44
CA ILE A 230 -0.98 -17.96 0.39
C ILE A 230 -1.89 -18.54 -0.69
N GLN A 231 -2.99 -17.86 -0.98
CA GLN A 231 -3.95 -18.27 -2.00
C GLN A 231 -3.80 -17.44 -3.27
N VAL A 232 -3.90 -18.12 -4.41
CA VAL A 232 -3.85 -17.52 -5.75
C VAL A 232 -4.97 -18.05 -6.65
N THR A 233 -5.28 -17.27 -7.68
CA THR A 233 -6.15 -17.70 -8.80
C THR A 233 -5.42 -18.65 -9.74
N ALA A 234 -6.16 -19.41 -10.55
CA ALA A 234 -5.61 -20.29 -11.58
C ALA A 234 -4.65 -19.56 -12.55
N GLU A 235 -5.06 -18.41 -13.06
CA GLU A 235 -4.23 -17.59 -13.97
C GLU A 235 -2.91 -17.18 -13.31
N THR A 236 -2.95 -16.79 -12.02
CA THR A 236 -1.74 -16.42 -11.26
C THR A 236 -0.84 -17.63 -11.01
N CYS A 237 -1.43 -18.80 -10.76
CA CYS A 237 -0.73 -20.06 -10.58
C CYS A 237 0.06 -20.45 -11.84
N GLU A 238 -0.56 -20.37 -13.03
CA GLU A 238 0.09 -20.71 -14.30
C GLU A 238 1.35 -19.87 -14.56
N ILE A 239 1.27 -18.56 -14.30
CA ILE A 239 2.43 -17.66 -14.42
C ILE A 239 3.51 -18.05 -13.40
N LEU A 240 3.15 -18.26 -12.14
CA LEU A 240 4.12 -18.57 -11.08
C LEU A 240 4.76 -19.95 -11.24
N GLN A 241 4.07 -20.91 -11.86
CA GLN A 241 4.66 -22.22 -12.17
C GLN A 241 5.87 -22.10 -13.10
N SER A 242 5.88 -21.14 -14.05
CA SER A 242 7.06 -20.91 -14.90
C SER A 242 8.27 -20.38 -14.12
N PHE A 243 8.05 -19.77 -12.95
CA PHE A 243 9.11 -19.32 -12.03
C PHE A 243 9.53 -20.40 -11.01
N GLY A 244 8.99 -21.61 -11.10
CA GLY A 244 9.34 -22.75 -10.24
C GLY A 244 8.58 -22.81 -8.91
N TYR A 245 7.44 -22.12 -8.78
CA TYR A 245 6.58 -22.26 -7.61
C TYR A 245 5.67 -23.48 -7.69
N THR A 246 5.47 -24.16 -6.57
CA THR A 246 4.61 -25.35 -6.45
C THR A 246 3.33 -25.00 -5.71
N PHE A 247 2.23 -25.60 -6.17
CA PHE A 247 0.89 -25.27 -5.71
C PHE A 247 0.08 -26.53 -5.41
N GLU A 248 -0.80 -26.41 -4.42
CA GLU A 248 -1.82 -27.39 -4.10
C GLU A 248 -3.18 -26.88 -4.61
N GLN A 249 -3.94 -27.72 -5.30
CA GLN A 249 -5.27 -27.36 -5.74
C GLN A 249 -6.21 -27.30 -4.54
N ARG A 250 -6.84 -26.14 -4.34
CA ARG A 250 -7.87 -25.95 -3.30
C ARG A 250 -9.24 -26.38 -3.81
N GLY A 251 -9.62 -25.87 -4.99
CA GLY A 251 -10.96 -26.02 -5.55
C GLY A 251 -11.59 -24.70 -5.98
N LEU A 252 -12.90 -24.75 -6.18
CA LEU A 252 -13.70 -23.62 -6.68
C LEU A 252 -14.10 -22.69 -5.52
N VAL A 253 -13.86 -21.40 -5.70
CA VAL A 253 -14.27 -20.34 -4.76
C VAL A 253 -15.18 -19.37 -5.49
N ALA A 254 -16.33 -19.05 -4.88
CA ALA A 254 -17.26 -18.07 -5.42
C ALA A 254 -16.71 -16.64 -5.25
N VAL A 255 -16.61 -15.90 -6.35
CA VAL A 255 -16.18 -14.51 -6.38
C VAL A 255 -17.26 -13.65 -7.01
N LYS A 256 -17.73 -12.65 -6.26
CA LYS A 256 -18.77 -11.71 -6.69
C LYS A 256 -18.40 -11.08 -8.04
N GLY A 257 -19.27 -11.22 -9.04
CA GLY A 257 -19.07 -10.67 -10.38
C GLY A 257 -18.17 -11.49 -11.33
N LYS A 258 -17.49 -12.54 -10.85
CA LYS A 258 -16.65 -13.44 -11.67
C LYS A 258 -17.16 -14.89 -11.69
N GLY A 259 -18.12 -15.25 -10.85
CA GLY A 259 -18.64 -16.60 -10.74
C GLY A 259 -17.74 -17.48 -9.88
N GLN A 260 -17.56 -18.75 -10.24
CA GLN A 260 -16.66 -19.64 -9.53
C GLN A 260 -15.27 -19.63 -10.19
N LEU A 261 -14.23 -19.37 -9.39
CA LEU A 261 -12.85 -19.39 -9.84
C LEU A 261 -12.13 -20.58 -9.23
N MET A 262 -11.32 -21.25 -10.04
CA MET A 262 -10.40 -22.28 -9.53
C MET A 262 -9.24 -21.60 -8.80
N THR A 263 -8.94 -22.10 -7.60
CA THR A 263 -7.95 -21.51 -6.70
C THR A 263 -6.94 -22.53 -6.21
N TYR A 264 -5.76 -22.03 -5.86
CA TYR A 264 -4.62 -22.83 -5.46
C TYR A 264 -3.94 -22.22 -4.22
N TYR A 265 -3.34 -23.07 -3.40
CA TYR A 265 -2.46 -22.65 -2.32
C TYR A 265 -1.01 -22.82 -2.72
N LEU A 266 -0.18 -21.82 -2.43
CA LEU A 266 1.26 -21.91 -2.61
C LEU A 266 1.87 -22.81 -1.52
N ILE A 267 2.61 -23.84 -1.93
CA ILE A 267 3.36 -24.72 -1.03
C ILE A 267 4.78 -24.19 -0.82
N GLY A 268 5.43 -23.75 -1.89
CA GLY A 268 6.78 -23.21 -1.84
C GLY A 268 7.42 -23.07 -3.22
N LYS A 269 8.75 -22.91 -3.25
CA LYS A 269 9.54 -22.88 -4.48
C LYS A 269 10.21 -24.23 -4.66
N GLY A 270 9.75 -25.00 -5.66
CA GLY A 270 10.29 -26.32 -5.95
C GLY A 270 11.63 -26.20 -6.66
N GLY A 271 12.68 -26.73 -6.06
CA GLY A 271 13.95 -26.96 -6.75
C GLY A 271 13.80 -28.11 -7.76
N GLY A 272 13.36 -27.79 -8.98
CA GLY A 272 13.47 -28.67 -10.16
C GLY A 272 12.48 -29.83 -10.26
N GLY A 273 11.71 -29.85 -11.37
CA GLY A 273 11.28 -31.06 -12.07
C GLY A 273 10.35 -32.03 -11.31
N GLY A 274 9.08 -31.68 -11.17
CA GLY A 274 8.02 -32.62 -10.82
C GLY A 274 6.79 -32.39 -11.69
N VAL A 275 6.67 -33.14 -12.78
CA VAL A 275 5.47 -33.18 -13.63
C VAL A 275 4.29 -33.66 -12.79
N PHE A 276 3.27 -32.83 -12.63
CA PHE A 276 2.01 -33.26 -12.03
C PHE A 276 1.03 -33.66 -13.13
N THR A 277 0.75 -34.95 -13.24
CA THR A 277 -0.37 -35.47 -14.04
C THR A 277 -1.69 -35.18 -13.34
N PRO A 278 -2.72 -34.64 -14.03
CA PRO A 278 -4.03 -34.46 -13.43
C PRO A 278 -4.70 -35.84 -13.28
N GLN A 279 -4.92 -36.28 -12.04
CA GLN A 279 -5.73 -37.47 -11.78
C GLN A 279 -7.20 -37.08 -11.57
N ALA A 280 -8.06 -37.84 -12.25
CA ALA A 280 -9.48 -37.63 -12.38
C ALA A 280 -10.28 -37.74 -11.07
N SER A 281 -11.38 -37.00 -11.04
CA SER A 281 -12.42 -36.97 -10.01
C SER A 281 -13.07 -38.33 -9.70
N PRO A 282 -13.47 -38.56 -8.43
CA PRO A 282 -14.56 -39.46 -8.10
C PRO A 282 -15.78 -38.73 -7.51
N GLN A 283 -16.96 -39.12 -7.97
CA GLN A 283 -18.27 -38.95 -7.30
C GLN A 283 -18.93 -40.34 -7.21
N PRO A 284 -20.00 -40.57 -6.43
CA PRO A 284 -20.47 -39.86 -5.22
C PRO A 284 -20.84 -40.84 -4.07
N GLY A 285 -21.09 -40.33 -2.85
CA GLY A 285 -21.89 -41.03 -1.85
C GLY A 285 -21.49 -40.80 -0.39
N GLY A 286 -22.39 -40.20 0.39
CA GLY A 286 -22.34 -40.19 1.86
C GLY A 286 -22.76 -38.87 2.48
N GLU A 287 -24.05 -38.74 2.81
CA GLU A 287 -24.61 -37.67 3.62
C GLU A 287 -23.84 -37.50 4.95
N ARG A 288 -23.46 -36.26 5.26
CA ARG A 288 -23.20 -35.87 6.65
C ARG A 288 -23.64 -34.42 6.85
N ILE A 289 -24.68 -34.31 7.67
CA ILE A 289 -25.32 -33.09 8.17
C ILE A 289 -24.28 -32.29 8.99
N MET A 290 -24.01 -31.04 8.64
CA MET A 290 -23.36 -30.06 9.54
C MET A 290 -23.88 -28.64 9.26
N GLU A 291 -24.72 -28.18 10.19
CA GLU A 291 -24.79 -26.84 10.78
C GLU A 291 -24.58 -25.62 9.88
N THR A 292 -25.67 -25.22 9.22
CA THR A 292 -25.94 -23.83 8.83
C THR A 292 -26.45 -23.04 10.04
N VAL A 293 -25.56 -22.53 10.89
CA VAL A 293 -25.84 -21.37 11.77
C VAL A 293 -24.49 -20.70 12.08
N LYS A 294 -24.19 -19.58 11.39
CA LYS A 294 -23.26 -18.49 11.79
C LYS A 294 -22.86 -17.55 10.64
N GLU A 295 -23.29 -17.80 9.41
CA GLU A 295 -22.91 -16.98 8.24
C GLU A 295 -23.70 -15.65 8.11
N GLU A 296 -24.75 -15.41 8.89
CA GLU A 296 -25.58 -14.19 8.76
C GLU A 296 -25.16 -13.03 9.69
N GLU A 297 -24.39 -13.25 10.77
CA GLU A 297 -24.00 -12.17 11.70
C GLU A 297 -22.72 -11.43 11.26
N GLU A 298 -21.80 -12.07 10.53
CA GLU A 298 -20.59 -11.39 9.99
C GLU A 298 -20.87 -10.55 8.73
N GLU A 299 -22.02 -10.76 8.06
CA GLU A 299 -22.44 -9.99 6.89
C GLU A 299 -22.92 -8.57 7.24
N GLU A 300 -23.39 -8.33 8.47
CA GLU A 300 -23.97 -7.03 8.87
C GLU A 300 -22.90 -6.02 9.32
N GLU A 301 -21.81 -6.45 9.97
CA GLU A 301 -20.72 -5.56 10.41
C GLU A 301 -19.82 -5.08 9.25
N ALA A 302 -19.54 -5.94 8.27
CA ALA A 302 -18.72 -5.57 7.11
C ALA A 302 -19.45 -4.60 6.17
N GLN A 303 -20.79 -4.68 6.09
CA GLN A 303 -21.63 -3.79 5.30
C GLN A 303 -21.85 -2.45 6.02
N ALA A 304 -21.99 -2.44 7.35
CA ALA A 304 -22.11 -1.21 8.15
C ALA A 304 -20.84 -0.34 8.14
N ALA A 305 -19.66 -0.96 8.13
CA ALA A 305 -18.38 -0.24 8.01
C ALA A 305 -18.20 0.42 6.63
N ALA A 306 -18.71 -0.21 5.56
CA ALA A 306 -18.62 0.33 4.19
C ALA A 306 -19.65 1.45 3.91
N ASP A 307 -20.88 1.32 4.41
CA ASP A 307 -21.93 2.33 4.21
C ASP A 307 -21.76 3.57 5.10
N SER A 308 -21.22 3.42 6.32
CA SER A 308 -20.95 4.57 7.20
C SER A 308 -19.90 5.53 6.62
N ASP A 309 -18.88 4.99 5.95
CA ASP A 309 -17.83 5.78 5.29
C ASP A 309 -18.33 6.48 4.01
N GLN A 310 -19.27 5.85 3.28
CA GLN A 310 -19.93 6.47 2.12
C GLN A 310 -20.92 7.58 2.50
N THR A 311 -21.67 7.39 3.59
CA THR A 311 -22.69 8.36 4.04
C THR A 311 -22.04 9.59 4.71
N ALA A 312 -20.88 9.42 5.36
CA ALA A 312 -20.10 10.53 5.92
C ALA A 312 -19.48 11.44 4.84
N LEU A 313 -19.19 10.90 3.64
CA LEU A 313 -18.63 11.65 2.52
C LEU A 313 -19.68 12.44 1.73
N LEU A 314 -20.94 11.98 1.69
CA LEU A 314 -22.03 12.66 0.97
C LEU A 314 -22.65 13.85 1.74
N ASN A 315 -22.64 13.81 3.08
CA ASN A 315 -23.26 14.87 3.89
C ASN A 315 -22.42 16.14 4.08
N ASN A 316 -21.17 16.19 3.60
CA ASN A 316 -20.29 17.36 3.74
C ASN A 316 -20.21 18.26 2.50
N VAL A 317 -21.01 18.00 1.46
CA VAL A 317 -21.15 18.89 0.30
C VAL A 317 -22.48 19.65 0.39
N SER A 318 -22.63 20.48 1.42
CA SER A 318 -23.65 21.53 1.42
C SER A 318 -23.02 22.80 0.84
N ILE A 319 -23.17 22.96 -0.48
CA ILE A 319 -22.81 24.17 -1.22
C ILE A 319 -23.71 25.30 -0.69
N LYS A 320 -23.13 26.27 0.02
CA LYS A 320 -23.83 27.54 0.33
C LYS A 320 -24.15 28.25 -0.99
N PRO A 321 -25.42 28.60 -1.28
CA PRO A 321 -25.73 29.45 -2.41
C PRO A 321 -25.22 30.87 -2.13
N ILE A 322 -24.44 31.39 -3.08
CA ILE A 322 -24.05 32.80 -3.13
C ILE A 322 -25.28 33.58 -3.61
N SER A 323 -25.97 34.24 -2.68
CA SER A 323 -26.99 35.25 -3.02
C SER A 323 -26.32 36.62 -3.12
N GLY A 324 -26.00 37.03 -4.35
CA GLY A 324 -25.71 38.42 -4.69
C GLY A 324 -26.97 39.12 -5.20
N LEU A 325 -27.23 40.30 -4.64
CA LEU A 325 -27.62 41.53 -5.34
C LEU A 325 -28.72 41.42 -6.43
N VAL A 326 -29.97 41.74 -6.08
CA VAL A 326 -30.95 42.36 -7.00
C VAL A 326 -31.92 43.25 -6.20
N ASP A 327 -31.90 44.54 -6.54
CA ASP A 327 -32.95 45.59 -6.48
C ASP A 327 -33.74 45.90 -5.17
N ALA A 328 -33.44 47.06 -4.57
CA ALA A 328 -34.31 48.24 -4.45
C ALA A 328 -33.62 49.36 -3.64
#